data_AF-A0AAB0A275-F1
#
_entry.id   AF-A0AAB0A275-F1
#
_cell.length_a   1.000
_cell.length_b   1.000
_cell.length_c   1.000
_cell.angle_alpha   90.00
_cell.angle_beta   90.00
_cell.angle_gamma   90.00
#
_symmetry.space_group_name_H-M   'P 1'
#
loop_
_entity.id
_entity.type
_entity.pdbx_description
1 polymer ?
#
loop_
_entity_poly.entity_id
_entity_poly.type
_entity_poly.pdbx_seq_one_letter_code
_entity_poly.pdbx_strand_id
1 'polypeptide(L)'
;MFLRSISKIDDYKMEYSVQLTFREQWLDERLKFDDIGGRLKYLTLTEANRVWMPDLFFSNEKEGHFHNIIMPNVYIRIFPYGSVLYSIRISLTLACPMNLKLYPLDRQVCSLRMASYGWTTADLVFLWKEGDPVQVVKNLHLPRFTLEKFLTDYCNSKTNTGEYSCLKVDLLFKREFSYYLIQIYIPCCMLVIVSWVSFWLDQGAVPARVSLGVTTLLTMATQTSGINASLPPVSYTKAIDVWTGVCLTFVFGALLEFALVNYASRSDASS
;
A
#
# COMPACT_ATOMS: atom_id res chain seq x y z
N MET A 1 18.85 5.04 -6.49
CA MET A 1 17.64 5.63 -5.87
C MET A 1 17.75 5.53 -4.34
N PHE A 2 17.26 6.52 -3.60
CA PHE A 2 17.19 6.49 -2.13
C PHE A 2 15.75 6.76 -1.65
N LEU A 3 15.09 5.77 -1.04
CA LEU A 3 13.78 5.90 -0.41
C LEU A 3 13.94 6.60 0.94
N ARG A 4 13.44 7.84 1.02
CA ARG A 4 13.49 8.68 2.22
C ARG A 4 12.39 8.35 3.22
N SER A 5 11.18 8.13 2.72
CA SER A 5 10.02 7.78 3.54
C SER A 5 8.93 7.17 2.66
N ILE A 6 8.07 6.39 3.30
CA ILE A 6 6.81 5.90 2.75
C ILE A 6 5.76 6.42 3.72
N SER A 7 4.86 7.28 3.25
CA SER A 7 3.98 8.06 4.13
C SER A 7 2.60 7.43 4.27
N LYS A 8 1.96 7.12 3.14
CA LYS A 8 0.57 6.64 3.09
C LYS A 8 0.51 5.38 2.24
N ILE A 9 -0.15 4.34 2.76
CA ILE A 9 -0.58 3.16 1.99
C ILE A 9 -2.09 3.11 2.15
N ASP A 10 -2.82 3.34 1.06
CA ASP A 10 -4.27 3.48 1.04
C ASP A 10 -4.89 2.23 0.42
N ASP A 11 -5.49 1.39 1.26
CA ASP A 11 -6.15 0.17 0.83
C ASP A 11 -7.36 0.47 -0.09
N TYR A 12 -8.09 1.57 0.17
CA TYR A 12 -9.30 1.93 -0.57
C TYR A 12 -8.98 2.47 -1.96
N LYS A 13 -8.02 3.39 -2.05
CA LYS A 13 -7.58 3.96 -3.33
C LYS A 13 -6.58 3.08 -4.11
N MET A 14 -6.12 1.99 -3.50
CA MET A 14 -5.10 1.09 -4.05
C MET A 14 -3.86 1.87 -4.50
N GLU A 15 -3.29 2.67 -3.60
CA GLU A 15 -2.14 3.52 -3.88
C GLU A 15 -1.22 3.65 -2.67
N TYR A 16 0.02 4.05 -2.91
CA TYR A 16 0.97 4.37 -1.87
C TYR A 16 1.77 5.62 -2.23
N SER A 17 2.15 6.38 -1.21
CA SER A 17 2.94 7.60 -1.35
C SER A 17 4.35 7.39 -0.83
N VAL A 18 5.33 7.75 -1.65
CA VAL A 18 6.75 7.58 -1.38
C VAL A 18 7.50 8.87 -1.64
N GLN A 19 8.47 9.17 -0.79
CA GLN A 19 9.44 10.24 -1.01
C GLN A 19 10.80 9.65 -1.38
N LEU A 20 11.36 10.14 -2.47
CA LEU A 20 12.56 9.62 -3.09
C LEU A 20 13.62 10.73 -3.22
N THR A 21 14.88 10.38 -3.04
CA THR A 21 15.97 11.04 -3.75
C THR A 21 16.32 10.18 -4.95
N PHE A 22 15.86 10.66 -6.10
CA PHE A 22 16.06 10.02 -7.39
C PHE A 22 17.37 10.52 -8.00
N ARG A 23 18.14 9.61 -8.60
CA ARG A 23 19.45 9.90 -9.17
C ARG A 23 19.63 9.13 -10.45
N GLU A 24 20.14 9.82 -11.45
CA GLU A 24 20.48 9.26 -12.76
C GLU A 24 21.90 9.63 -13.09
N GLN A 25 22.57 8.76 -13.84
CA GLN A 25 23.91 9.01 -14.31
C GLN A 25 24.02 8.56 -15.76
N TRP A 26 24.55 9.43 -16.61
CA TRP A 26 24.84 9.13 -18.01
C TRP A 26 26.16 9.78 -18.42
N LEU A 27 26.61 9.49 -19.64
CA LEU A 27 27.79 10.08 -20.25
C LEU A 27 27.35 10.98 -21.40
N ASP A 28 27.78 12.25 -21.39
CA ASP A 28 27.58 13.19 -22.49
C ASP A 28 28.93 13.78 -22.90
N GLU A 29 29.42 13.39 -24.08
CA GLU A 29 30.73 13.80 -24.55
C GLU A 29 30.84 15.31 -24.84
N ARG A 30 29.71 15.98 -25.11
CA ARG A 30 29.65 17.42 -25.38
C ARG A 30 29.94 18.25 -24.14
N LEU A 31 29.85 17.65 -22.96
CA LEU A 31 30.04 18.30 -21.67
C LEU A 31 31.44 18.03 -21.05
N LYS A 32 32.37 17.46 -21.81
CA LYS A 32 33.76 17.30 -21.39
C LYS A 32 34.44 18.67 -21.20
N PHE A 33 35.21 18.83 -20.14
CA PHE A 33 35.95 20.06 -19.84
C PHE A 33 37.30 19.74 -19.18
N ASP A 34 38.25 20.68 -19.30
CA ASP A 34 39.57 20.56 -18.67
C ASP A 34 39.47 20.79 -17.16
N ASP A 35 39.99 19.85 -16.36
CA ASP A 35 39.92 19.87 -14.90
C ASP A 35 41.01 20.76 -14.25
N ILE A 36 41.84 21.41 -15.07
CA ILE A 36 42.94 22.29 -14.66
C ILE A 36 43.89 21.54 -13.70
N GLY A 37 44.29 20.32 -14.11
CA GLY A 37 45.18 19.46 -13.33
C GLY A 37 44.53 18.96 -12.03
N GLY A 38 43.24 18.62 -12.08
CA GLY A 38 42.48 18.06 -10.96
C GLY A 38 41.95 19.07 -9.94
N ARG A 39 42.04 20.38 -10.22
CA ARG A 39 41.49 21.43 -9.35
C ARG A 39 39.97 21.47 -9.38
N LEU A 40 39.37 21.17 -10.53
CA LEU A 40 37.92 21.13 -10.72
C LEU A 40 37.42 19.69 -10.69
N LYS A 41 36.84 19.26 -9.56
CA LYS A 41 36.28 17.91 -9.44
C LYS A 41 34.99 17.72 -10.24
N TYR A 42 34.14 18.74 -10.28
CA TYR A 42 32.88 18.76 -11.02
C TYR A 42 32.31 20.19 -11.11
N LEU A 43 31.52 20.45 -12.16
CA LEU A 43 30.70 21.64 -12.28
C LEU A 43 29.30 21.35 -11.72
N THR A 44 28.75 22.25 -10.90
CA THR A 44 27.39 22.09 -10.34
C THR A 44 26.43 23.05 -11.04
N LEU A 45 25.34 22.52 -11.57
CA LEU A 45 24.24 23.26 -12.18
C LEU A 45 22.96 23.00 -11.40
N THR A 46 22.13 24.03 -11.23
CA THR A 46 20.78 23.93 -10.65
C THR A 46 19.69 23.97 -11.74
N GLU A 47 20.04 24.45 -12.93
CA GLU A 47 19.17 24.61 -14.09
C GLU A 47 19.23 23.37 -15.00
N ALA A 48 18.25 22.47 -14.89
CA ALA A 48 18.20 21.24 -15.67
C ALA A 48 17.86 21.44 -17.16
N ASN A 49 17.32 22.61 -17.53
CA ASN A 49 16.97 22.95 -18.92
C ASN A 49 18.19 23.25 -19.81
N ARG A 50 19.40 23.41 -19.25
CA ARG A 50 20.62 23.70 -20.02
C ARG A 50 21.34 22.45 -20.51
N VAL A 51 20.93 21.27 -20.05
CA VAL A 51 21.55 19.99 -20.37
C VAL A 51 20.46 19.04 -20.85
N TRP A 52 20.78 18.19 -21.82
CA TRP A 52 19.86 17.13 -22.22
C TRP A 52 19.62 16.16 -21.06
N MET A 53 18.36 15.80 -20.82
CA MET A 53 17.93 14.91 -19.75
C MET A 53 17.19 13.71 -20.34
N PRO A 54 17.42 12.48 -19.84
CA PRO A 54 16.58 11.33 -20.19
C PRO A 54 15.10 11.59 -19.84
N ASP A 55 14.18 11.05 -20.63
CA ASP A 55 12.73 11.25 -20.50
C ASP A 55 12.07 10.20 -19.61
N LEU A 56 12.71 9.89 -18.48
CA LEU A 56 12.20 8.91 -17.54
C LEU A 56 10.88 9.41 -16.92
N PHE A 57 9.86 8.55 -16.98
CA PHE A 57 8.59 8.77 -16.30
C PHE A 57 8.21 7.56 -15.45
N PHE A 58 7.35 7.80 -14.46
CA PHE A 58 6.86 6.76 -13.58
C PHE A 58 5.55 6.19 -14.15
N SER A 59 5.58 4.98 -14.69
CA SER A 59 4.46 4.46 -15.49
C SER A 59 3.17 4.21 -14.70
N ASN A 60 3.28 4.08 -13.38
CA ASN A 60 2.16 3.88 -12.47
C ASN A 60 1.94 5.07 -11.51
N GLU A 61 2.46 6.24 -11.85
CA GLU A 61 2.21 7.48 -11.11
C GLU A 61 0.78 7.97 -11.32
N LYS A 62 0.17 8.41 -10.22
CA LYS A 62 -1.13 9.10 -10.19
C LYS A 62 -0.96 10.58 -9.88
N GLU A 63 -0.02 10.89 -9.00
CA GLU A 63 0.31 12.26 -8.62
C GLU A 63 1.80 12.37 -8.26
N GLY A 64 2.45 13.44 -8.72
CA GLY A 64 3.86 13.73 -8.48
C GLY A 64 4.08 15.15 -7.99
N HIS A 65 5.00 15.32 -7.04
CA HIS A 65 5.35 16.62 -6.49
C HIS A 65 6.87 16.81 -6.42
N PHE A 66 7.35 17.88 -7.07
CA PHE A 66 8.73 18.34 -6.99
C PHE A 66 8.95 19.21 -5.77
N HIS A 67 9.99 18.92 -4.98
CA HIS A 67 10.29 19.70 -3.77
C HIS A 67 11.08 20.96 -4.12
N ASN A 68 10.49 22.14 -3.92
CA ASN A 68 11.05 23.43 -4.33
C ASN A 68 11.12 24.51 -3.22
N ILE A 69 10.98 24.11 -1.95
CA ILE A 69 10.98 25.03 -0.80
C ILE A 69 12.28 24.84 0.00
N ILE A 70 13.10 25.86 0.24
CA ILE A 70 13.05 27.28 -0.22
C ILE A 70 13.58 27.43 -1.66
N MET A 71 14.36 26.46 -2.13
CA MET A 71 14.86 26.37 -3.50
C MET A 71 14.56 24.97 -4.08
N PRO A 72 14.54 24.81 -5.41
CA PRO A 72 14.45 23.51 -6.06
C PRO A 72 15.48 22.51 -5.53
N ASN A 73 15.02 21.36 -5.01
CA ASN A 73 15.88 20.28 -4.52
C ASN A 73 16.40 19.43 -5.70
N VAL A 74 17.08 20.08 -6.63
CA VAL A 74 17.65 19.50 -7.83
C VAL A 74 19.08 20.01 -8.01
N TYR A 75 19.97 19.12 -8.44
CA TYR A 75 21.29 19.51 -8.90
C TYR A 75 21.78 18.55 -9.97
N ILE A 76 22.63 19.08 -10.84
CA ILE A 76 23.37 18.33 -11.84
C ILE A 76 24.85 18.54 -11.54
N ARG A 77 25.62 17.45 -11.52
CA ARG A 77 27.08 17.49 -11.45
C ARG A 77 27.66 16.95 -12.74
N ILE A 78 28.44 17.77 -13.42
CA ILE A 78 29.18 17.37 -14.62
C ILE A 78 30.63 17.12 -14.21
N PHE A 79 31.13 15.92 -14.46
CA PHE A 79 32.50 15.52 -14.23
C PHE A 79 33.37 15.79 -15.46
N PRO A 80 34.70 15.98 -15.31
CA PRO A 80 35.60 16.34 -16.43
C PRO A 80 35.51 15.41 -17.64
N TYR A 81 35.31 14.11 -17.39
CA TYR A 81 35.17 13.07 -18.43
C TYR A 81 33.83 13.12 -19.20
N GLY A 82 32.94 14.07 -18.90
CA GLY A 82 31.61 14.19 -19.50
C GLY A 82 30.53 13.36 -18.81
N SER A 83 30.84 12.68 -17.69
CA SER A 83 29.79 12.01 -16.90
C SER A 83 28.91 13.05 -16.22
N VAL A 84 27.60 12.87 -16.33
CA VAL A 84 26.60 13.73 -15.72
C VAL A 84 25.89 12.94 -14.64
N LEU A 85 25.79 13.52 -13.44
CA LEU A 85 24.99 13.01 -12.33
C LEU A 85 23.85 13.98 -12.06
N TYR A 86 22.63 13.53 -12.29
CA TYR A 86 21.42 14.22 -11.90
C TYR A 86 20.92 13.70 -10.56
N SER A 87 20.45 14.60 -9.70
CA SER A 87 19.80 14.23 -8.45
C SER A 87 18.63 15.16 -8.19
N ILE A 88 17.47 14.58 -7.89
CA ILE A 88 16.26 15.33 -7.53
C ILE A 88 15.55 14.68 -6.34
N ARG A 89 14.87 15.51 -5.54
CA ARG A 89 13.93 15.04 -4.52
C ARG A 89 12.51 15.14 -5.05
N ILE A 90 11.81 14.02 -5.08
CA ILE A 90 10.42 13.91 -5.54
C ILE A 90 9.58 13.18 -4.51
N SER A 91 8.30 13.55 -4.42
CA SER A 91 7.26 12.74 -3.78
C SER A 91 6.33 12.23 -4.86
N LEU A 92 6.00 10.95 -4.82
CA LEU A 92 5.12 10.30 -5.78
C LEU A 92 4.01 9.57 -5.03
N THR A 93 2.81 9.61 -5.58
CA THR A 93 1.71 8.70 -5.26
C THR A 93 1.56 7.74 -6.44
N LEU A 94 1.82 6.47 -6.17
CA LEU A 94 1.90 5.40 -7.16
C LEU A 94 0.72 4.43 -6.96
N ALA A 95 0.14 3.97 -8.07
CA ALA A 95 -0.86 2.92 -8.04
C ALA A 95 -0.24 1.60 -7.56
N CYS A 96 -0.89 0.96 -6.59
CA CYS A 96 -0.54 -0.36 -6.07
C CYS A 96 -1.79 -1.24 -6.01
N PRO A 97 -2.06 -2.05 -7.04
CA PRO A 97 -3.17 -3.00 -7.01
C PRO A 97 -2.91 -4.07 -5.96
N MET A 98 -3.69 -4.06 -4.87
CA MET A 98 -3.53 -4.96 -3.73
C MET A 98 -4.43 -6.19 -3.85
N ASN A 99 -3.95 -7.32 -3.35
CA ASN A 99 -4.74 -8.55 -3.22
C ASN A 99 -5.19 -8.74 -1.77
N LEU A 100 -6.45 -8.42 -1.50
CA LEU A 100 -7.01 -8.39 -0.14
C LEU A 100 -7.66 -9.72 0.29
N LYS A 101 -7.46 -10.82 -0.45
CA LYS A 101 -8.07 -12.13 -0.12
C LYS A 101 -7.77 -12.58 1.30
N LEU A 102 -6.53 -12.36 1.77
CA LEU A 102 -6.08 -12.74 3.11
C LEU A 102 -6.17 -11.60 4.13
N TYR A 103 -6.84 -10.49 3.81
CA TYR A 103 -6.92 -9.34 4.71
C TYR A 103 -7.49 -9.72 6.09
N PRO A 104 -6.88 -9.30 7.22
CA PRO A 104 -5.69 -8.43 7.36
C PRO A 104 -4.35 -9.19 7.58
N LEU A 105 -4.28 -10.49 7.27
CA LEU A 105 -3.08 -11.34 7.37
C LEU A 105 -2.33 -11.42 6.03
N ASP A 106 -2.42 -10.37 5.23
CA ASP A 106 -1.93 -10.27 3.86
C ASP A 106 -0.50 -9.70 3.77
N ARG A 107 0.14 -10.01 2.63
CA ARG A 107 1.34 -9.33 2.14
C ARG A 107 1.03 -8.70 0.80
N GLN A 108 1.46 -7.46 0.62
CA GLN A 108 1.23 -6.68 -0.58
C GLN A 108 2.54 -6.37 -1.28
N VAL A 109 2.54 -6.46 -2.61
CA VAL A 109 3.66 -6.07 -3.45
C VAL A 109 3.28 -4.80 -4.17
N CYS A 110 3.96 -3.70 -3.86
CA CYS A 110 3.77 -2.43 -4.54
C CYS A 110 5.00 -2.12 -5.39
N SER A 111 4.81 -2.09 -6.71
CA SER A 111 5.87 -1.79 -7.67
C SER A 111 6.02 -0.30 -7.89
N LEU A 112 7.26 0.18 -7.95
CA LEU A 112 7.62 1.47 -8.55
C LEU A 112 8.20 1.16 -9.93
N ARG A 113 7.59 1.70 -11.00
CA ARG A 113 8.02 1.43 -12.38
C ARG A 113 8.50 2.71 -13.04
N MET A 114 9.67 2.65 -13.65
CA MET A 114 10.33 3.75 -14.34
C MET A 114 10.60 3.32 -15.77
N ALA A 115 10.08 4.07 -16.74
CA ALA A 115 10.20 3.74 -18.15
C ALA A 115 10.57 4.99 -18.96
N SER A 116 11.11 4.78 -20.18
CA SER A 116 11.33 5.87 -21.12
C SER A 116 10.04 6.14 -21.87
N TYR A 117 9.72 7.41 -22.09
CA TYR A 117 8.46 7.80 -22.71
C TYR A 117 8.52 7.77 -24.25
N GLY A 118 9.54 8.41 -24.82
CA GLY A 118 9.70 8.64 -26.25
C GLY A 118 10.87 7.89 -26.89
N TRP A 119 11.89 7.49 -26.12
CA TRP A 119 13.07 6.81 -26.66
C TRP A 119 12.96 5.29 -26.56
N THR A 120 13.24 4.60 -27.67
CA THR A 120 13.25 3.14 -27.70
C THR A 120 14.55 2.60 -27.09
N THR A 121 14.60 1.28 -26.86
CA THR A 121 15.82 0.60 -26.40
C THR A 121 17.01 0.72 -27.37
N ALA A 122 16.79 1.15 -28.62
CA ALA A 122 17.86 1.44 -29.55
C ALA A 122 18.61 2.74 -29.21
N ASP A 123 17.93 3.71 -28.58
CA ASP A 123 18.45 5.04 -28.29
C ASP A 123 18.77 5.23 -26.80
N LEU A 124 17.95 4.66 -25.91
CA LEU A 124 18.05 4.82 -24.46
C LEU A 124 17.79 3.50 -23.73
N VAL A 125 18.77 3.09 -22.92
CA VAL A 125 18.66 1.91 -22.06
C VAL A 125 18.92 2.29 -20.61
N PHE A 126 17.97 1.97 -19.74
CA PHE A 126 18.12 2.15 -18.30
C PHE A 126 18.75 0.91 -17.67
N LEU A 127 19.75 1.15 -16.83
CA LEU A 127 20.47 0.11 -16.10
C LEU A 127 20.52 0.45 -14.62
N TRP A 128 20.39 -0.57 -13.77
CA TRP A 128 20.63 -0.42 -12.35
C TRP A 128 22.12 -0.18 -12.09
N LYS A 129 22.43 0.77 -11.20
CA LYS A 129 23.80 0.98 -10.74
C LYS A 129 24.30 -0.26 -10.00
N GLU A 130 25.52 -0.70 -10.30
CA GLU A 130 26.15 -1.84 -9.63
C GLU A 130 26.30 -1.63 -8.11
N GLY A 131 26.23 -2.73 -7.35
CA GLY A 131 26.37 -2.76 -5.90
C GLY A 131 25.06 -2.50 -5.16
N ASP A 132 24.66 -1.23 -5.06
CA ASP A 132 23.51 -0.82 -4.22
C ASP A 132 22.62 0.21 -4.94
N PRO A 133 21.80 -0.24 -5.90
CA PRO A 133 20.98 0.64 -6.72
C PRO A 133 19.83 1.29 -5.96
N VAL A 134 19.35 0.67 -4.88
CA VAL A 134 18.18 1.11 -4.11
C VAL A 134 18.49 1.05 -2.62
N GLN A 135 18.55 2.23 -2.02
CA GLN A 135 18.77 2.40 -0.59
C GLN A 135 17.48 2.80 0.10
N VAL A 136 17.22 2.26 1.29
CA VAL A 136 16.08 2.63 2.14
C VAL A 136 16.60 3.25 3.42
N VAL A 137 15.89 4.25 3.95
CA VAL A 137 16.18 4.80 5.27
C VAL A 137 16.17 3.69 6.33
N LYS A 138 17.21 3.64 7.19
CA LYS A 138 17.40 2.54 8.17
C LYS A 138 16.22 2.37 9.14
N ASN A 139 15.60 3.47 9.55
CA ASN A 139 14.51 3.48 10.52
C ASN A 139 13.17 3.79 9.84
N LEU A 140 12.84 3.07 8.77
CA LEU A 140 11.54 3.20 8.12
C LEU A 140 10.46 2.58 9.03
N HIS A 141 9.69 3.43 9.70
CA HIS A 141 8.54 3.00 10.49
C HIS A 141 7.24 3.38 9.79
N LEU A 142 6.36 2.38 9.62
CA LEU A 142 5.06 2.50 9.01
C LEU A 142 4.02 2.03 10.04
N PRO A 143 2.96 2.82 10.33
CA PRO A 143 2.04 2.47 11.42
C PRO A 143 1.22 1.19 11.21
N ARG A 144 0.85 0.88 9.95
CA ARG A 144 -0.04 -0.26 9.60
C ARG A 144 0.68 -1.40 8.87
N PHE A 145 1.92 -1.19 8.48
CA PHE A 145 2.68 -2.11 7.63
C PHE A 145 4.13 -2.17 8.07
N THR A 146 4.82 -3.24 7.70
CA THR A 146 6.28 -3.36 7.76
C THR A 146 6.80 -3.66 6.37
N LEU A 147 7.85 -2.95 5.95
CA LEU A 147 8.56 -3.26 4.71
C LEU A 147 9.47 -4.46 5.00
N GLU A 148 9.11 -5.65 4.52
CA GLU A 148 9.89 -6.88 4.74
C GLU A 148 11.14 -6.90 3.87
N LYS A 149 11.00 -6.57 2.58
CA LYS A 149 12.09 -6.53 1.60
C LYS A 149 11.73 -5.68 0.39
N PHE A 150 12.73 -5.39 -0.42
CA PHE A 150 12.57 -4.79 -1.74
C PHE A 150 13.40 -5.55 -2.77
N LEU A 151 12.93 -5.61 -4.01
CA LEU A 151 13.58 -6.31 -5.11
C LEU A 151 13.68 -5.37 -6.32
N THR A 152 14.84 -5.35 -6.98
CA THR A 152 15.05 -4.62 -8.22
C THR A 152 15.02 -5.58 -9.40
N ASP A 153 14.35 -5.19 -10.48
CA ASP A 153 14.24 -6.02 -11.68
C ASP A 153 13.98 -5.12 -12.89
N TYR A 154 13.98 -5.71 -14.09
CA TYR A 154 13.71 -5.05 -15.36
C TYR A 154 12.27 -5.35 -15.82
N CYS A 155 11.69 -4.46 -16.63
CA CYS A 155 10.29 -4.55 -17.07
C CYS A 155 10.07 -4.05 -18.48
N ASN A 156 11.06 -4.23 -19.37
CA ASN A 156 10.99 -3.75 -20.74
C ASN A 156 9.67 -4.18 -21.39
N SER A 157 9.04 -3.24 -22.08
CA SER A 157 7.73 -3.44 -22.66
C SER A 157 7.78 -3.12 -24.14
N LYS A 158 7.23 -4.02 -24.95
CA LYS A 158 7.05 -3.83 -26.38
C LYS A 158 5.66 -3.26 -26.63
N THR A 159 5.61 -2.07 -27.20
CA THR A 159 4.37 -1.40 -27.62
C THR A 159 4.30 -1.38 -29.15
N ASN A 160 3.24 -0.76 -29.68
CA ASN A 160 3.06 -0.62 -31.13
C ASN A 160 4.14 0.26 -31.78
N THR A 161 4.79 1.15 -31.01
CA THR A 161 5.78 2.11 -31.50
C THR A 161 7.23 1.66 -31.32
N GLY A 162 7.48 0.62 -30.52
CA GLY A 162 8.83 0.11 -30.26
C GLY A 162 8.95 -0.66 -28.96
N GLU A 163 10.17 -1.10 -28.63
CA GLU A 163 10.50 -1.62 -27.32
C GLU A 163 11.09 -0.50 -26.45
N TYR A 164 10.60 -0.37 -25.22
CA TYR A 164 10.99 0.69 -24.30
C TYR A 164 11.65 0.11 -23.05
N SER A 165 12.76 0.71 -22.64
CA SER A 165 13.50 0.30 -21.45
C SER A 165 12.71 0.61 -20.18
N CYS A 166 12.67 -0.32 -19.24
CA CYS A 166 11.94 -0.16 -17.98
C CYS A 166 12.66 -0.82 -16.81
N LEU A 167 12.72 -0.10 -15.70
CA LEU A 167 13.22 -0.57 -14.40
C LEU A 167 12.06 -0.62 -13.41
N LYS A 168 12.00 -1.67 -12.58
CA LYS A 168 11.02 -1.77 -11.50
C LYS A 168 11.65 -2.08 -10.16
N VAL A 169 11.04 -1.54 -9.11
CA VAL A 169 11.33 -1.89 -7.72
C VAL A 169 10.06 -2.41 -7.07
N ASP A 170 10.08 -3.66 -6.65
CA ASP A 170 8.98 -4.30 -5.95
C ASP A 170 9.21 -4.17 -4.44
N LEU A 171 8.33 -3.42 -3.77
CA LEU A 171 8.32 -3.24 -2.32
C LEU A 171 7.35 -4.25 -1.69
N LEU A 172 7.86 -5.17 -0.86
CA LEU A 172 7.04 -6.15 -0.17
C LEU A 172 6.64 -5.62 1.21
N PHE A 173 5.37 -5.30 1.36
CA PHE A 173 4.77 -4.88 2.62
C PHE A 173 4.04 -6.03 3.30
N LYS A 174 4.28 -6.21 4.59
CA LYS A 174 3.47 -7.07 5.46
C LYS A 174 2.57 -6.20 6.32
N ARG A 175 1.29 -6.54 6.42
CA ARG A 175 0.35 -5.82 7.28
C ARG A 175 0.56 -6.18 8.75
N GLU A 176 0.53 -5.17 9.62
CA GLU A 176 0.62 -5.38 11.07
C GLU A 176 -0.72 -5.82 11.65
N PHE A 177 -0.76 -7.03 12.21
CA PHE A 177 -2.01 -7.68 12.63
C PHE A 177 -2.56 -7.15 13.97
N SER A 178 -1.70 -6.68 14.87
CA SER A 178 -2.04 -6.35 16.26
C SER A 178 -3.20 -5.37 16.42
N TYR A 179 -3.29 -4.37 15.52
CA TYR A 179 -4.40 -3.41 15.50
C TYR A 179 -5.75 -4.11 15.25
N TYR A 180 -5.81 -4.99 14.25
CA TYR A 180 -7.05 -5.69 13.88
C TYR A 180 -7.46 -6.69 14.95
N LEU A 181 -6.50 -7.33 15.63
CA LEU A 181 -6.78 -8.23 16.74
C LEU A 181 -7.60 -7.52 17.84
N ILE A 182 -7.14 -6.34 18.26
CA ILE A 182 -7.77 -5.57 19.35
C ILE A 182 -9.07 -4.90 18.90
N GLN A 183 -9.11 -4.35 17.69
CA GLN A 183 -10.24 -3.54 17.22
C GLN A 183 -11.36 -4.36 16.57
N ILE A 184 -11.06 -5.57 16.06
CA ILE A 184 -12.02 -6.38 15.32
C ILE A 184 -12.22 -7.73 15.96
N TYR A 185 -11.17 -8.56 16.04
CA TYR A 185 -11.31 -9.96 16.43
C TYR A 185 -11.78 -10.12 17.88
N ILE A 186 -11.18 -9.40 18.84
CA ILE A 186 -11.56 -9.47 20.26
C ILE A 186 -13.03 -9.01 20.46
N PRO A 187 -13.47 -7.84 19.97
CA PRO A 187 -14.86 -7.42 20.08
C PRO A 187 -15.86 -8.39 19.42
N CYS A 188 -15.54 -8.94 18.25
CA CYS A 188 -16.39 -9.95 17.59
C CYS A 188 -16.57 -11.19 18.47
N CYS A 189 -15.49 -11.71 19.07
CA CYS A 189 -15.56 -12.83 20.00
C CYS A 189 -16.41 -12.48 21.25
N MET A 190 -16.22 -11.29 21.82
CA MET A 190 -17.01 -10.84 22.97
C MET A 190 -18.50 -10.75 22.63
N LEU A 191 -18.87 -10.25 21.46
CA LEU A 191 -20.26 -10.19 21.02
C LEU A 191 -20.90 -11.57 20.86
N VAL A 192 -20.16 -12.55 20.34
CA VAL A 192 -20.63 -13.94 20.27
C VAL A 192 -20.86 -14.49 21.69
N ILE A 193 -19.93 -14.27 22.62
CA ILE A 193 -20.09 -14.71 24.02
C ILE A 193 -21.31 -14.04 24.67
N VAL A 194 -21.51 -12.74 24.44
CA VAL A 194 -22.68 -12.00 24.95
C VAL A 194 -23.97 -12.60 24.40
N SER A 195 -24.01 -13.01 23.13
CA SER A 195 -25.20 -13.67 22.58
C SER A 195 -25.56 -14.97 23.32
N TRP A 196 -24.57 -15.70 23.84
CA TRP A 196 -24.78 -16.94 24.61
C TRP A 196 -25.26 -16.70 26.05
N VAL A 197 -25.14 -15.48 26.57
CA VAL A 197 -25.73 -15.12 27.88
C VAL A 197 -27.24 -15.30 27.86
N SER A 198 -27.87 -15.16 26.69
CA SER A 198 -29.31 -15.38 26.51
C SER A 198 -29.78 -16.80 26.86
N PHE A 199 -28.89 -17.80 26.82
CA PHE A 199 -29.18 -19.20 27.18
C PHE A 199 -29.31 -19.40 28.69
N TRP A 200 -28.71 -18.52 29.49
CA TRP A 200 -28.77 -18.58 30.95
C TRP A 200 -29.94 -17.78 31.53
N LEU A 201 -30.64 -17.00 30.69
CA LEU A 201 -31.81 -16.24 31.11
C LEU A 201 -33.04 -17.13 31.15
N ASP A 202 -33.87 -16.90 32.17
CA ASP A 202 -35.13 -17.61 32.32
C ASP A 202 -36.02 -17.46 31.07
N GLN A 203 -36.73 -18.53 30.72
CA GLN A 203 -37.61 -18.55 29.55
C GLN A 203 -38.76 -17.54 29.65
N GLY A 204 -39.19 -17.19 30.86
CA GLY A 204 -40.22 -16.17 31.10
C GLY A 204 -39.73 -14.74 30.80
N ALA A 205 -38.41 -14.50 30.74
CA ALA A 205 -37.82 -13.19 30.50
C ALA A 205 -37.72 -12.85 28.99
N VAL A 206 -38.83 -13.00 28.27
CA VAL A 206 -38.94 -12.76 26.82
C VAL A 206 -38.37 -11.39 26.39
N PRO A 207 -38.72 -10.25 27.02
CA PRO A 207 -38.21 -8.94 26.59
C PRO A 207 -36.68 -8.84 26.71
N ALA A 208 -36.09 -9.46 27.73
CA ALA A 208 -34.65 -9.43 27.93
C ALA A 208 -33.90 -10.24 26.87
N ARG A 209 -34.36 -11.47 26.58
CA ARG A 209 -33.74 -12.35 25.57
C ARG A 209 -33.83 -11.77 24.15
N VAL A 210 -34.99 -11.23 23.77
CA VAL A 210 -35.18 -10.56 22.46
C VAL A 210 -34.27 -9.34 22.34
N SER A 211 -34.27 -8.47 23.35
CA SER A 211 -33.46 -7.26 23.34
C SER A 211 -31.97 -7.59 23.16
N LEU A 212 -31.46 -8.54 23.95
CA LEU A 212 -30.05 -8.97 23.90
C LEU A 212 -29.69 -9.56 22.52
N GLY A 213 -30.54 -10.43 21.96
CA GLY A 213 -30.32 -11.03 20.63
C GLY A 213 -30.37 -10.02 19.48
N VAL A 214 -31.36 -9.11 19.47
CA VAL A 214 -31.48 -8.10 18.42
C VAL A 214 -30.37 -7.06 18.52
N THR A 215 -30.03 -6.59 19.73
CA THR A 215 -28.95 -5.63 19.92
C THR A 215 -27.61 -6.21 19.52
N THR A 216 -27.28 -7.46 19.91
CA THR A 216 -26.01 -8.10 19.50
C THR A 216 -25.91 -8.29 17.99
N LEU A 217 -27.01 -8.68 17.33
CA LEU A 217 -27.06 -8.79 15.88
C LEU A 217 -26.82 -7.44 15.19
N LEU A 218 -27.48 -6.38 15.68
CA LEU A 218 -27.30 -5.02 15.16
C LEU A 218 -25.86 -4.52 15.37
N THR A 219 -25.27 -4.76 16.55
CA THR A 219 -23.88 -4.38 16.83
C THR A 219 -22.90 -5.10 15.90
N MET A 220 -23.08 -6.41 15.67
CA MET A 220 -22.25 -7.17 14.73
C MET A 220 -22.39 -6.68 13.28
N ALA A 221 -23.62 -6.38 12.84
CA ALA A 221 -23.89 -5.81 11.52
C ALA A 221 -23.23 -4.43 11.35
N THR A 222 -23.32 -3.58 12.38
CA THR A 222 -22.71 -2.24 12.40
C THR A 222 -21.18 -2.33 12.33
N GLN A 223 -20.57 -3.23 13.10
CA GLN A 223 -19.13 -3.47 13.07
C GLN A 223 -18.67 -3.96 11.68
N THR A 224 -19.41 -4.90 11.08
CA THR A 224 -19.12 -5.41 9.73
C THR A 224 -19.20 -4.31 8.68
N SER A 225 -20.20 -3.45 8.77
CA SER A 225 -20.34 -2.28 7.89
C SER A 225 -19.17 -1.30 8.05
N GLY A 226 -18.72 -1.05 9.29
CA GLY A 226 -17.58 -0.18 9.57
C GLY A 226 -16.25 -0.69 8.98
N ILE A 227 -16.03 -2.01 9.05
CA ILE A 227 -14.87 -2.66 8.42
C ILE A 227 -14.92 -2.49 6.90
N ASN A 228 -16.08 -2.76 6.29
CA ASN A 228 -16.25 -2.67 4.84
C ASN A 228 -16.18 -1.23 4.32
N ALA A 229 -16.59 -0.23 5.10
CA ALA A 229 -16.45 1.18 4.72
C ALA A 229 -14.98 1.63 4.62
N SER A 230 -14.07 0.93 5.31
CA SER A 230 -12.64 1.24 5.31
C SER A 230 -11.86 0.51 4.20
N LEU A 231 -12.55 -0.33 3.41
CA LEU A 231 -11.96 -1.18 2.38
C LEU A 231 -12.61 -0.91 1.03
N PRO A 232 -11.87 -1.08 -0.08
CA PRO A 232 -12.46 -0.95 -1.40
C PRO A 232 -13.47 -2.08 -1.63
N PRO A 233 -14.55 -1.83 -2.40
CA PRO A 233 -15.40 -2.91 -2.87
C PRO A 233 -14.58 -3.82 -3.78
N VAL A 234 -14.44 -5.09 -3.39
CA VAL A 234 -13.76 -6.13 -4.16
C VAL A 234 -14.75 -7.22 -4.53
N SER A 235 -14.55 -7.85 -5.69
CA SER A 235 -15.46 -8.87 -6.24
C SER A 235 -15.31 -10.26 -5.59
N TYR A 236 -14.36 -10.43 -4.66
CA TYR A 236 -14.04 -11.70 -4.03
C TYR A 236 -14.16 -11.62 -2.51
N THR A 237 -14.41 -12.77 -1.88
CA THR A 237 -14.47 -12.90 -0.41
C THR A 237 -13.10 -12.72 0.22
N LYS A 238 -13.02 -11.88 1.26
CA LYS A 238 -11.83 -11.66 2.08
C LYS A 238 -11.89 -12.56 3.32
N ALA A 239 -10.73 -12.89 3.90
CA ALA A 239 -10.67 -13.69 5.14
C ALA A 239 -11.48 -13.04 6.28
N ILE A 240 -11.47 -11.70 6.37
CA ILE A 240 -12.28 -10.97 7.35
C ILE A 240 -13.79 -11.13 7.13
N ASP A 241 -14.26 -11.26 5.88
CA ASP A 241 -15.69 -11.45 5.56
C ASP A 241 -16.17 -12.82 6.04
N VAL A 242 -15.31 -13.84 5.92
CA VAL A 242 -15.60 -15.18 6.45
C VAL A 242 -15.66 -15.15 7.98
N TRP A 243 -14.71 -14.48 8.62
CA TRP A 243 -14.69 -14.35 10.09
C TRP A 243 -15.95 -13.66 10.62
N THR A 244 -16.28 -12.47 10.12
CA THR A 244 -17.47 -11.73 10.56
C THR A 244 -18.76 -12.45 10.18
N GLY A 245 -18.81 -13.11 9.03
CA GLY A 245 -19.94 -13.95 8.62
C GLY A 245 -20.19 -15.13 9.55
N VAL A 246 -19.14 -15.82 10.01
CA VAL A 246 -19.24 -16.90 11.00
C VAL A 246 -19.73 -16.35 12.34
N CYS A 247 -19.14 -15.25 12.85
CA CYS A 247 -19.60 -14.61 14.09
C CYS A 247 -21.08 -14.20 14.01
N LEU A 248 -21.50 -13.60 12.88
CA LEU A 248 -22.89 -13.22 12.64
C LEU A 248 -23.83 -14.44 12.65
N THR A 249 -23.40 -15.54 12.04
CA THR A 249 -24.16 -16.79 12.02
C THR A 249 -24.39 -17.35 13.43
N PHE A 250 -23.37 -17.31 14.30
CA PHE A 250 -23.51 -17.72 15.70
C PHE A 250 -24.51 -16.84 16.48
N VAL A 251 -24.42 -15.52 16.32
CA VAL A 251 -25.35 -14.58 16.98
C VAL A 251 -26.77 -14.78 16.48
N PHE A 252 -26.95 -14.96 15.17
CA PHE A 252 -28.25 -15.26 14.59
C PHE A 252 -28.80 -16.62 15.07
N GLY A 253 -27.94 -17.63 15.20
CA GLY A 253 -28.29 -18.92 15.76
C GLY A 253 -28.82 -18.83 17.20
N ALA A 254 -28.21 -17.98 18.05
CA ALA A 254 -28.71 -17.74 19.41
C ALA A 254 -30.11 -17.09 19.42
N LEU A 255 -30.39 -16.20 18.46
CA LEU A 255 -31.73 -15.60 18.32
C LEU A 255 -32.77 -16.63 17.84
N LEU A 256 -32.39 -17.53 16.93
CA LEU A 256 -33.25 -18.62 16.47
C LEU A 256 -33.58 -19.61 17.59
N GLU A 257 -32.59 -19.94 18.43
CA GLU A 257 -32.80 -20.78 19.63
C GLU A 257 -33.86 -20.16 20.54
N PHE A 258 -33.77 -18.86 20.82
CA PHE A 258 -34.77 -18.18 21.62
C PHE A 258 -36.18 -18.27 21.01
N ALA A 259 -36.29 -18.10 19.68
CA ALA A 259 -37.56 -18.18 18.98
C ALA A 259 -38.18 -19.59 19.11
N LEU A 260 -37.36 -20.64 19.01
CA LEU A 260 -37.79 -22.02 19.17
C LEU A 260 -38.23 -22.32 20.61
N VAL A 261 -37.46 -21.89 21.61
CA VAL A 261 -37.82 -22.09 23.04
C VAL A 261 -39.12 -21.37 23.39
N ASN A 262 -39.30 -20.13 22.93
CA ASN A 262 -40.53 -19.39 23.18
C ASN A 262 -41.75 -20.00 22.46
N TYR A 263 -41.56 -20.59 21.27
CA TYR A 263 -42.64 -21.32 20.58
C TYR A 263 -43.02 -22.59 21.33
N ALA A 264 -42.04 -23.42 21.71
CA ALA A 264 -42.27 -24.67 22.44
C ALA A 264 -42.90 -24.43 23.82
N SER A 265 -42.40 -23.42 24.56
CA SER A 265 -42.96 -23.04 25.86
C SER A 265 -44.44 -22.62 25.77
N ARG A 266 -44.84 -21.94 24.68
CA ARG A 266 -46.24 -21.55 24.44
C ARG A 266 -47.11 -22.71 24.00
N SER A 267 -46.59 -23.65 23.19
CA SER A 267 -47.36 -24.83 22.80
C SER A 267 -47.65 -25.73 24.00
N ASP A 268 -46.67 -25.95 24.87
CA ASP A 268 -46.84 -26.76 26.09
C ASP A 268 -47.81 -26.11 27.09
N ALA A 269 -47.86 -24.78 27.15
CA ALA A 269 -48.82 -24.05 27.98
C ALA A 269 -50.27 -24.10 27.44
N SER A 270 -50.46 -24.49 26.17
CA SER A 270 -51.77 -24.56 25.51
C SER A 270 -52.40 -25.96 25.46
N SER A 271 -51.64 -26.98 25.87
CA SER A 271 -52.03 -28.39 26.01
C SER A 271 -52.28 -28.76 27.47
#